data_AF-A0A932XV56-F1
#
_entry.id   AF-A0A932XV56-F1
#
_cell.length_a   1.000
_cell.length_b   1.000
_cell.length_c   1.000
_cell.angle_alpha   90.00
_cell.angle_beta   90.00
_cell.angle_gamma   90.00
#
_symmetry.space_group_name_H-M   'P 1'
#
loop_
_entity.id
_entity.type
_entity.pdbx_description
1 polymer ?
#
loop_
_entity_poly.entity_id
_entity_poly.type
_entity_poly.pdbx_seq_one_letter_code
_entity_poly.pdbx_strand_id
1 'polypeptide(L)'
;MSSPMKTGRPKLVIIVVYKTTNNKWRGFCAPYDITCNTDSQEEAITAIENLTELYEEGLRKYNFPEHLSVKPLTNKSDREVFKFVIAQIAKDISQRMTERFLDYERSQSKKMFEFENATHRASGTYYESMAVPAG
;
A
#
# COMPACT_ATOMS: atom_id res chain seq x y z
N MET A 1 -19.77 2.21 31.10
CA MET A 1 -19.43 1.11 30.18
C MET A 1 -18.66 1.71 29.02
N SER A 2 -17.34 1.51 28.94
CA SER A 2 -16.52 2.04 27.84
C SER A 2 -16.79 1.22 26.58
N SER A 3 -17.12 1.88 25.48
CA SER A 3 -17.28 1.25 24.17
C SER A 3 -16.02 0.46 23.79
N PRO A 4 -16.13 -0.72 23.17
CA PRO A 4 -14.96 -1.46 22.72
C PRO A 4 -14.19 -0.60 21.71
N MET A 5 -12.93 -0.30 22.02
CA MET A 5 -12.03 0.38 21.09
C MET A 5 -11.90 -0.49 19.84
N LYS A 6 -12.31 0.05 18.69
CA LYS A 6 -12.06 -0.57 17.39
C LYS A 6 -10.54 -0.71 17.20
N THR A 7 -10.11 -1.93 16.92
CA THR A 7 -8.72 -2.25 16.62
C THR A 7 -8.50 -2.07 15.13
N GLY A 8 -7.39 -1.44 14.75
CA GLY A 8 -7.16 -0.99 13.38
C GLY A 8 -5.71 -1.14 12.94
N ARG A 9 -5.10 -2.32 13.16
CA ARG A 9 -3.73 -2.57 12.70
C ARG A 9 -3.67 -2.41 11.16
N PRO A 10 -2.84 -1.50 10.62
CA PRO A 10 -2.71 -1.35 9.18
C PRO A 10 -2.17 -2.63 8.55
N LYS A 11 -2.74 -3.02 7.41
CA LYS A 11 -2.23 -4.15 6.61
C LYS A 11 -1.01 -3.77 5.77
N LEU A 12 -0.81 -2.47 5.57
CA LEU A 12 0.27 -1.90 4.78
C LEU A 12 0.78 -0.65 5.49
N VAL A 13 2.09 -0.62 5.68
CA VAL A 13 2.83 0.52 6.21
C VAL A 13 3.85 0.90 5.15
N ILE A 14 3.93 2.19 4.83
CA ILE A 14 4.77 2.69 3.74
C ILE A 14 5.67 3.77 4.31
N ILE A 15 6.97 3.49 4.24
CA ILE A 15 8.03 4.44 4.54
C ILE A 15 8.45 5.08 3.21
N VAL A 16 8.52 6.40 3.20
CA VAL A 16 8.98 7.18 2.05
C VAL A 16 10.07 8.13 2.51
N VAL A 17 11.18 8.16 1.78
CA VAL A 17 12.26 9.11 1.97
C VAL A 17 12.45 9.88 0.67
N TYR A 18 12.48 11.21 0.75
CA TYR A 18 12.64 12.07 -0.42
C TYR A 18 13.43 13.34 -0.10
N LYS A 19 14.04 13.93 -1.13
CA LYS A 19 14.80 15.18 -0.99
C LYS A 19 13.87 16.38 -1.09
N THR A 20 14.00 17.31 -0.15
CA THR A 20 13.20 18.55 -0.11
C THR A 20 13.85 19.66 -0.94
N THR A 21 13.08 20.73 -1.21
CA THR A 21 13.58 21.93 -1.92
C THR A 21 14.73 22.63 -1.20
N ASN A 22 14.87 22.42 0.11
CA ASN A 22 15.92 23.04 0.92
C ASN A 22 17.18 22.16 1.02
N ASN A 23 17.34 21.20 0.09
CA ASN A 23 18.44 20.24 0.06
C ASN A 23 18.57 19.32 1.30
N LYS A 24 17.55 19.29 2.17
CA LYS A 24 17.45 18.34 3.29
C LYS A 24 16.70 17.08 2.86
N TRP A 25 16.95 15.97 3.52
CA TRP A 25 16.21 14.73 3.35
C TRP A 25 15.07 14.64 4.34
N ARG A 26 13.92 14.16 3.87
CA ARG A 26 12.72 14.01 4.68
C ARG A 26 12.21 12.59 4.56
N GLY A 27 11.95 11.97 5.71
CA GLY A 27 11.30 10.68 5.81
C GLY A 27 9.89 10.84 6.38
N PHE A 28 8.94 10.06 5.90
CA PHE A 28 7.64 9.90 6.57
C PHE A 28 7.13 8.47 6.49
N CYS A 29 6.24 8.14 7.43
CA CYS A 29 5.61 6.82 7.52
C CYS A 29 4.08 6.95 7.52
N ALA A 30 3.44 6.33 6.53
CA ALA A 30 1.99 6.24 6.43
C ALA A 30 1.52 4.83 6.85
N PRO A 31 0.43 4.70 7.63
CA PRO A 31 -0.52 5.75 8.03
C PRO A 31 -0.23 6.35 9.42
N TYR A 32 1.01 6.33 9.91
CA TYR A 32 1.31 6.77 11.28
C TYR A 32 1.53 8.27 11.45
N ASP A 33 1.69 9.02 10.35
CA ASP A 33 2.03 10.46 10.38
C ASP A 33 3.32 10.77 11.16
N ILE A 34 4.26 9.81 11.15
CA ILE A 34 5.60 9.97 11.70
C ILE A 34 6.46 10.60 10.61
N THR A 35 7.26 11.60 10.96
CA THR A 35 8.16 12.27 10.02
C THR A 35 9.51 12.58 10.64
N CYS A 36 10.56 12.62 9.83
CA CYS A 36 11.90 13.06 10.21
C CYS A 36 12.48 13.99 9.13
N ASN A 37 13.45 14.81 9.51
CA ASN A 37 14.25 15.60 8.57
C ASN A 37 15.73 15.46 8.95
N THR A 38 16.58 15.21 7.97
CA THR A 38 18.02 14.95 8.16
C THR A 38 18.84 15.55 7.03
N ASP A 39 20.17 15.42 7.14
CA ASP A 39 21.11 16.03 6.20
C ASP A 39 21.55 15.05 5.10
N SER A 40 21.45 13.75 5.35
CA SER A 40 21.70 12.69 4.38
C SER A 40 20.50 11.75 4.19
N GLN A 41 20.48 11.02 3.08
CA GLN A 41 19.44 10.06 2.76
C GLN A 41 19.48 8.87 3.73
N GLU A 42 20.68 8.38 4.00
CA GLU A 42 20.95 7.25 4.89
C GLU A 42 20.48 7.54 6.31
N GLU A 43 20.72 8.77 6.80
CA GLU A 43 20.18 9.22 8.08
C GLU A 43 18.66 9.28 8.07
N ALA A 44 18.03 9.77 7.00
CA ALA A 44 16.57 9.84 6.91
C ALA A 44 15.94 8.46 6.97
N ILE A 45 16.51 7.49 6.24
CA ILE A 45 16.09 6.09 6.23
C ILE A 45 16.21 5.49 7.63
N THR A 46 17.40 5.55 8.22
CA THR A 46 17.65 4.99 9.55
C THR A 46 16.74 5.61 10.60
N ALA A 47 16.57 6.94 10.56
CA ALA A 47 15.73 7.66 11.51
C ALA A 47 14.25 7.28 11.37
N ILE A 48 13.72 7.22 10.15
CA ILE A 48 12.28 6.93 9.96
C ILE A 48 11.95 5.46 10.27
N GLU A 49 12.86 4.52 9.99
CA GLU A 49 12.70 3.11 10.36
C GLU A 49 12.66 2.94 11.88
N ASN A 50 13.63 3.51 12.59
CA ASN A 50 13.68 3.46 14.05
C ASN A 50 12.44 4.11 14.70
N LEU A 51 12.02 5.27 14.21
CA LEU A 51 10.83 5.95 14.72
C LEU A 51 9.56 5.13 14.46
N THR A 52 9.46 4.48 13.30
CA THR A 52 8.34 3.61 12.94
C THR A 52 8.27 2.40 13.86
N GLU A 53 9.40 1.74 14.10
CA GLU A 53 9.48 0.57 14.98
C GLU A 53 9.04 0.91 16.42
N LEU A 54 9.60 1.97 17.00
CA LEU A 54 9.22 2.45 18.34
C LEU A 54 7.73 2.80 18.43
N TYR A 55 7.17 3.39 17.37
CA TYR A 55 5.75 3.70 17.31
C TYR A 55 4.88 2.44 17.26
N GLU A 56 5.26 1.46 16.43
CA GLU A 56 4.54 0.18 16.35
C GLU A 56 4.61 -0.61 17.66
N GLU A 57 5.73 -0.56 18.38
CA GLU A 57 5.82 -1.13 19.73
C GLU A 57 4.84 -0.47 20.69
N GLY A 58 4.72 0.87 20.62
CA GLY A 58 3.73 1.63 21.36
C GLY A 58 2.30 1.19 21.02
N LEU A 59 1.95 1.14 19.73
CA LEU A 59 0.62 0.71 19.27
C LEU A 59 0.30 -0.73 19.72
N ARG A 60 1.28 -1.63 19.66
CA ARG A 60 1.12 -3.04 20.05
C ARG A 60 0.72 -3.17 21.53
N LYS A 61 1.31 -2.36 22.42
CA LYS A 61 0.94 -2.33 23.85
C LYS A 61 -0.52 -1.96 24.09
N TYR A 62 -1.11 -1.17 23.19
CA TYR A 62 -2.51 -0.72 23.28
C TYR A 62 -3.42 -1.40 22.24
N ASN A 63 -2.99 -2.52 21.66
CA ASN A 63 -3.75 -3.30 20.68
C ASN A 63 -4.22 -2.49 19.45
N PHE A 64 -3.34 -1.65 18.91
CA PHE A 64 -3.55 -0.87 17.68
C PHE A 64 -4.84 -0.04 17.68
N PRO A 65 -4.92 0.96 18.58
CA PRO A 65 -6.09 1.82 18.64
C PRO A 65 -6.24 2.63 17.34
N GLU A 66 -7.42 2.54 16.69
CA GLU A 66 -7.66 3.08 15.35
C GLU A 66 -7.21 4.55 15.19
N HIS A 67 -7.54 5.41 16.15
CA HIS A 67 -7.22 6.84 16.12
C HIS A 67 -5.70 7.16 16.20
N LEU A 68 -4.86 6.18 16.57
CA LEU A 68 -3.40 6.30 16.52
C LEU A 68 -2.81 5.46 15.40
N SER A 69 -3.43 4.33 15.05
CA SER A 69 -2.94 3.40 14.04
C SER A 69 -3.24 3.83 12.61
N VAL A 70 -4.27 4.65 12.39
CA VAL A 70 -4.68 5.12 11.06
C VAL A 70 -4.89 6.63 11.11
N LYS A 71 -3.84 7.39 10.78
CA LYS A 71 -3.88 8.85 10.75
C LYS A 71 -3.55 9.38 9.35
N PRO A 72 -4.28 10.40 8.87
CA PRO A 72 -3.89 11.08 7.64
C PRO A 72 -2.58 11.83 7.87
N LEU A 73 -1.72 11.86 6.85
CA LEU A 73 -0.51 12.66 6.88
C LEU A 73 -0.88 14.15 7.05
N THR A 74 -0.34 14.81 8.07
CA THR A 74 -0.66 16.20 8.39
C THR A 74 0.08 17.19 7.50
N ASN A 75 1.30 16.83 7.06
CA ASN A 75 2.08 17.64 6.14
C ASN A 75 1.54 17.55 4.70
N LYS A 76 1.40 18.70 4.04
CA LYS A 76 0.88 18.77 2.66
C LYS A 76 1.81 18.12 1.64
N SER A 77 3.11 18.39 1.73
CA SER A 77 4.10 17.83 0.81
C SER A 77 4.16 16.31 0.95
N ASP A 78 4.11 15.78 2.18
CA ASP A 78 4.08 14.33 2.40
C ASP A 78 2.85 13.68 1.76
N ARG A 79 1.68 14.33 1.86
CA ARG A 79 0.46 13.85 1.16
C ARG A 79 0.62 13.81 -0.35
N GLU A 80 1.24 14.83 -0.95
CA GLU A 80 1.45 14.90 -2.40
C GLU A 80 2.42 13.82 -2.86
N VAL A 81 3.55 13.65 -2.16
CA VAL A 81 4.53 12.59 -2.42
C VAL A 81 3.88 11.21 -2.23
N PHE A 82 3.11 11.02 -1.15
CA PHE A 82 2.45 9.75 -0.88
C PHE A 82 1.47 9.34 -1.98
N LYS A 83 0.67 10.29 -2.50
CA LYS A 83 -0.23 10.02 -3.63
C LYS A 83 0.53 9.55 -4.87
N PHE A 84 1.65 10.19 -5.16
CA PHE A 84 2.50 9.80 -6.29
C PHE A 84 3.08 8.39 -6.08
N VAL A 85 3.65 8.11 -4.91
CA VAL A 85 4.26 6.81 -4.58
C VAL A 85 3.22 5.69 -4.62
N ILE A 86 2.03 5.89 -4.05
CA ILE A 86 0.95 4.90 -4.09
C ILE A 86 0.49 4.59 -5.51
N ALA A 87 0.38 5.60 -6.37
CA ALA A 87 0.01 5.37 -7.77
C ALA A 87 1.04 4.49 -8.50
N GLN A 88 2.34 4.69 -8.22
CA GLN A 88 3.40 3.86 -8.78
C GLN A 88 3.36 2.42 -8.24
N ILE A 89 3.19 2.26 -6.92
CA ILE A 89 3.05 0.93 -6.29
C ILE A 89 1.86 0.18 -6.87
N ALA A 90 0.71 0.84 -7.00
CA ALA A 90 -0.50 0.25 -7.57
C ALA A 90 -0.28 -0.21 -9.03
N LYS A 91 0.40 0.61 -9.83
CA LYS A 91 0.74 0.27 -11.22
C LYS A 91 1.65 -0.95 -11.30
N ASP A 92 2.72 -0.99 -10.50
CA ASP A 92 3.66 -2.12 -10.46
C ASP A 92 2.96 -3.41 -9.99
N ILE A 93 2.15 -3.34 -8.94
CA ILE A 93 1.36 -4.48 -8.47
C ILE A 93 0.40 -4.97 -9.56
N SER A 94 -0.33 -4.06 -10.21
CA SER A 94 -1.25 -4.41 -11.30
C SER A 94 -0.54 -5.10 -12.45
N GLN A 95 0.65 -4.61 -12.82
CA GLN A 95 1.45 -5.20 -13.88
C GLN A 95 1.91 -6.61 -13.49
N ARG A 96 2.48 -6.79 -12.29
CA ARG A 96 2.92 -8.10 -11.80
C ARG A 96 1.77 -9.10 -11.68
N MET A 97 0.58 -8.65 -11.26
CA MET A 97 -0.62 -9.49 -11.23
C MET A 97 -1.04 -9.92 -12.62
N THR A 98 -1.00 -9.01 -13.60
CA THR A 98 -1.31 -9.30 -15.00
C THR A 98 -0.32 -10.30 -15.58
N GLU A 99 0.98 -10.10 -15.37
CA GLU A 99 2.02 -11.02 -15.84
C GLU A 99 1.85 -12.42 -15.24
N ARG A 100 1.61 -12.53 -13.93
CA ARG A 100 1.33 -13.81 -13.27
C ARG A 100 0.09 -14.51 -13.81
N PHE A 101 -0.97 -13.74 -14.09
CA PHE A 101 -2.18 -14.28 -14.67
C PHE A 101 -1.93 -14.80 -16.09
N LEU A 102 -1.24 -14.04 -16.92
CA LEU A 102 -0.87 -14.47 -18.27
C LEU A 102 0.05 -15.69 -18.26
N ASP A 103 0.99 -15.77 -17.33
CA ASP A 103 1.85 -16.95 -17.17
C ASP A 103 1.04 -18.18 -16.71
N TYR A 104 0.09 -17.98 -15.80
CA TYR A 104 -0.86 -19.03 -15.42
C TYR A 104 -1.68 -19.48 -16.64
N GLU A 105 -2.28 -18.56 -17.39
CA GLU A 105 -3.03 -18.89 -18.61
C GLU A 105 -2.17 -19.58 -19.65
N ARG A 106 -0.92 -19.16 -19.86
CA ARG A 106 0.02 -19.87 -20.73
C ARG A 106 0.33 -21.26 -20.21
N SER A 107 0.49 -21.45 -18.91
CA SER A 107 0.74 -22.77 -18.31
C SER A 107 -0.45 -23.72 -18.45
N GLN A 108 -1.68 -23.19 -18.33
CA GLN A 108 -2.91 -23.94 -18.57
C GLN A 108 -3.12 -24.19 -20.07
N SER A 109 -2.86 -23.19 -20.91
CA SER A 109 -2.92 -23.31 -22.37
C SER A 109 -1.88 -24.29 -22.89
N LYS A 110 -0.67 -24.36 -22.32
CA LYS A 110 0.34 -25.36 -22.69
C LYS A 110 -0.07 -26.78 -22.29
N LYS A 111 -0.83 -26.93 -21.19
CA LYS A 111 -1.51 -28.18 -20.81
C LYS A 111 -2.74 -28.49 -21.70
N MET A 112 -3.44 -27.47 -22.21
CA MET A 112 -4.58 -27.61 -23.13
C MET A 112 -4.18 -27.78 -24.61
N PHE A 113 -3.01 -27.27 -25.03
CA PHE A 113 -2.48 -27.39 -26.41
C PHE A 113 -1.88 -28.78 -26.66
N GLU A 114 -1.62 -29.57 -25.61
CA GLU A 114 -1.50 -31.02 -25.73
C GLU A 114 -2.85 -31.69 -26.05
N PHE A 115 -3.98 -30.99 -25.93
CA PHE A 115 -5.31 -31.60 -25.96
C PHE A 115 -6.26 -31.19 -27.09
N GLU A 116 -6.23 -29.98 -27.68
CA GLU A 116 -6.94 -29.75 -28.96
C GLU A 116 -6.76 -28.34 -29.56
N ASN A 117 -6.62 -28.30 -30.90
CA ASN A 117 -6.68 -27.09 -31.71
C ASN A 117 -8.13 -26.60 -31.87
N ALA A 118 -8.44 -25.35 -31.51
CA ALA A 118 -9.65 -24.69 -32.00
C ALA A 118 -9.55 -23.15 -32.00
N THR A 119 -10.05 -22.56 -33.07
CA THR A 119 -10.25 -21.12 -33.38
C THR A 119 -10.90 -20.30 -32.25
N HIS A 120 -10.43 -19.06 -32.03
CA HIS A 120 -10.94 -18.18 -30.97
C HIS A 120 -11.56 -16.87 -31.51
N ARG A 121 -12.66 -16.43 -30.90
CA ARG A 121 -13.20 -15.07 -30.97
C ARG A 121 -13.45 -14.60 -29.53
N ALA A 122 -12.95 -13.44 -29.12
CA ALA A 122 -13.01 -12.97 -27.74
C ALA A 122 -13.95 -11.75 -27.57
N SER A 123 -14.69 -11.72 -26.46
CA SER A 123 -15.37 -10.54 -25.91
C SER A 123 -15.34 -10.60 -24.38
N GLY A 124 -15.18 -9.46 -23.70
CA GLY A 124 -15.17 -9.37 -22.24
C GLY A 124 -16.30 -8.48 -21.70
N THR A 125 -16.83 -8.82 -20.52
CA THR A 125 -17.86 -8.05 -19.80
C THR A 125 -17.42 -7.82 -18.37
N TYR A 126 -17.64 -6.60 -17.88
CA TYR A 126 -17.40 -6.17 -16.49
C TYR A 126 -18.67 -6.39 -15.67
N TYR A 127 -18.57 -7.00 -14.49
CA TYR A 127 -19.69 -7.07 -13.54
C TYR A 127 -19.39 -6.13 -12.37
N GLU A 128 -20.09 -5.00 -12.34
CA GLU A 128 -20.13 -4.13 -11.18
C GLU A 128 -21.05 -4.77 -10.13
N SER A 129 -20.56 -4.98 -8.91
CA SER A 129 -21.34 -5.58 -7.83
C SER A 129 -22.50 -4.63 -7.48
N MET A 130 -23.71 -4.91 -7.97
CA MET A 130 -24.89 -4.18 -7.57
C MET A 130 -25.20 -4.47 -6.09
N ALA A 131 -25.19 -3.43 -5.28
CA ALA A 131 -25.75 -3.49 -3.93
C ALA A 131 -27.25 -3.80 -4.02
N VAL A 132 -27.68 -4.86 -3.34
CA VAL A 132 -29.09 -5.22 -3.20
C VAL A 132 -29.78 -4.15 -2.35
N PRO A 133 -30.86 -3.49 -2.82
CA PRO A 133 -31.66 -2.63 -1.96
C PRO A 133 -32.42 -3.50 -0.95
N ALA A 134 -32.28 -3.19 0.33
CA ALA A 134 -33.04 -3.81 1.40
C ALA A 134 -34.53 -3.42 1.26
N GLY A 135 -35.40 -4.44 1.17
CA GLY A 135 -36.85 -4.30 1.30
C GLY A 135 -37.30 -4.25 2.75
#